data_AF-A0A524FMJ6-F1
#
_entry.id   AF-A0A524FMJ6-F1
#
_cell.length_a   1.000
_cell.length_b   1.000
_cell.length_c   1.000
_cell.angle_alpha   90.00
_cell.angle_beta   90.00
_cell.angle_gamma   90.00
#
_symmetry.space_group_name_H-M   'P 1'
#
loop_
_entity.id
_entity.type
_entity.pdbx_description
1 polymer ?
#
loop_
_entity_poly.entity_id
_entity_poly.type
_entity_poly.pdbx_seq_one_letter_code
_entity_poly.pdbx_strand_id
1 'polypeptide(L)'
;MKNGSSQRGLISTKKSEELLKVLKDRFEKNMNRHSGLEWAKVQAKLEANTNKLWSLNEMERTGGEPDVVGFDKKTGEYIFYDCSAESPVGRRNVCYDREGLESRKAHKPEN
;
A
#
# COMPACT_ATOMS: atom_id res chain seq x y z
N MET A 1 21.71 4.10 -10.02
CA MET A 1 21.25 5.13 -9.05
C MET A 1 20.16 5.95 -9.71
N LYS A 2 18.88 5.70 -9.40
CA LYS A 2 17.79 6.64 -9.71
C LYS A 2 16.93 6.73 -8.46
N ASN A 3 17.24 7.71 -7.63
CA ASN A 3 16.39 8.13 -6.53
C ASN A 3 15.08 8.64 -7.15
N GLY A 4 14.06 7.78 -7.16
CA GLY A 4 12.72 8.11 -7.60
C GLY A 4 12.00 8.94 -6.54
N SER A 5 12.48 10.15 -6.28
CA SER A 5 11.72 11.18 -5.57
C SER A 5 10.57 11.65 -6.46
N SER A 6 9.51 10.84 -6.55
CA SER A 6 8.24 11.27 -7.15
C SER A 6 7.58 12.25 -6.18
N GLN A 7 7.58 13.53 -6.56
CA GLN A 7 6.74 14.56 -5.95
C GLN A 7 5.27 14.11 -6.04
N ARG A 8 4.65 13.65 -4.95
CA ARG A 8 3.26 13.16 -4.99
C ARG A 8 2.48 13.58 -3.75
N GLY A 9 1.53 14.48 -4.01
CA GLY A 9 0.29 14.73 -3.29
C GLY A 9 0.36 14.92 -1.78
N LEU A 10 0.15 16.15 -1.31
CA LEU A 10 -0.22 16.40 0.08
C LEU A 10 -1.54 15.65 0.39
N ILE A 11 -1.48 14.70 1.31
CA ILE A 11 -2.69 14.11 1.90
C ILE A 11 -3.25 15.11 2.93
N SER A 12 -4.57 15.28 2.95
CA SER A 12 -5.23 16.12 3.96
C SER A 12 -5.09 15.48 5.35
N THR A 13 -4.91 16.29 6.39
CA THR A 13 -4.76 15.84 7.79
C THR A 13 -5.86 14.85 8.20
N LYS A 14 -7.10 15.10 7.77
CA LYS A 14 -8.24 14.23 8.06
C LYS A 14 -8.12 12.85 7.42
N LYS A 15 -7.67 12.80 6.15
CA LYS A 15 -7.44 11.53 5.44
C LYS A 15 -6.25 10.75 6.02
N SER A 16 -5.20 11.46 6.44
CA SER A 16 -4.08 10.79 7.12
C SER A 16 -4.50 10.17 8.45
N GLU A 17 -5.33 10.86 9.25
CA GLU A 17 -5.85 10.32 10.50
C GLU A 17 -6.73 9.08 10.27
N GLU A 18 -7.62 9.13 9.27
CA GLU A 18 -8.43 7.97 8.86
C GLU A 18 -7.57 6.79 8.43
N LEU A 19 -6.55 7.03 7.58
CA LEU A 19 -5.63 5.99 7.14
C LEU A 19 -4.82 5.41 8.30
N LEU A 20 -4.30 6.25 9.20
CA LEU A 20 -3.54 5.80 10.36
C LEU A 20 -4.41 4.94 11.28
N LYS A 21 -5.70 5.26 11.43
CA LYS A 21 -6.64 4.44 12.18
C LYS A 21 -6.84 3.07 11.54
N VAL A 22 -7.07 3.01 10.22
CA VAL A 22 -7.21 1.75 9.48
C VAL A 22 -5.95 0.90 9.58
N LEU A 23 -4.77 1.50 9.39
CA LEU A 23 -3.49 0.80 9.49
C LEU A 23 -3.23 0.31 10.92
N LYS A 24 -3.59 1.10 11.94
CA LYS A 24 -3.50 0.70 13.34
C LYS A 24 -4.38 -0.52 13.63
N ASP A 25 -5.65 -0.46 13.25
CA ASP A 25 -6.60 -1.55 13.48
C ASP A 25 -6.13 -2.85 12.80
N ARG A 26 -5.52 -2.73 11.60
CA ARG A 26 -4.90 -3.87 10.90
C ARG A 26 -3.65 -4.38 11.59
N PHE A 27 -2.76 -3.49 12.02
CA PHE A 27 -1.55 -3.86 12.74
C PHE A 27 -1.91 -4.66 14.00
N GLU A 28 -2.83 -4.14 14.83
CA GLU A 28 -3.29 -4.81 16.04
C GLU A 28 -3.95 -6.17 15.74
N LYS A 29 -4.73 -6.27 14.66
CA LYS A 29 -5.32 -7.54 14.22
C LYS A 29 -4.29 -8.55 13.71
N ASN A 30 -3.20 -8.08 13.11
CA ASN A 30 -2.16 -8.89 12.48
C ASN A 30 -0.86 -8.99 13.30
N MET A 31 -0.92 -8.80 14.62
CA MET A 31 0.27 -8.82 15.51
C MET A 31 1.21 -10.02 15.33
N ASN A 32 0.66 -11.15 14.88
CA ASN A 32 1.45 -12.35 14.57
C ASN A 32 2.49 -12.14 13.45
N ARG A 33 2.28 -11.18 12.54
CA ARG A 33 3.15 -10.92 11.39
C ARG A 33 4.35 -10.02 11.70
N HIS A 34 4.28 -9.26 12.80
CA HIS A 34 5.26 -8.23 13.13
C HIS A 34 5.69 -8.32 14.60
N SER A 35 6.00 -9.53 15.05
CA SER A 35 6.52 -9.81 16.39
C SER A 35 7.74 -8.93 16.70
N GLY A 36 7.56 -7.99 17.65
CA GLY A 36 8.62 -7.06 18.10
C GLY A 36 8.63 -5.69 17.42
N LEU A 37 7.64 -5.37 16.58
CA LEU A 37 7.40 -4.00 16.11
C LEU A 37 6.39 -3.31 17.02
N GLU A 38 6.60 -2.01 17.26
CA GLU A 38 5.69 -1.17 18.04
C GLU A 38 5.00 -0.17 17.12
N TRP A 39 3.66 -0.18 17.13
CA TRP A 39 2.86 0.73 16.31
C TRP A 39 3.25 2.21 16.52
N ALA A 40 3.53 2.62 17.76
CA ALA A 40 3.93 4.01 18.06
C ALA A 40 5.17 4.45 17.28
N LYS A 41 6.15 3.56 17.08
CA LYS A 41 7.36 3.85 16.30
C LYS A 41 7.08 3.88 14.80
N VAL A 42 6.16 3.05 14.33
CA VAL A 42 5.71 3.03 12.92
C VAL A 42 4.95 4.33 12.62
N GLN A 43 3.99 4.70 13.45
CA GLN A 43 3.18 5.91 13.32
C GLN A 43 4.06 7.17 13.27
N ALA A 44 4.99 7.34 14.22
CA ALA A 44 5.88 8.51 14.23
C ALA A 44 6.72 8.62 12.94
N LYS A 45 7.16 7.48 12.37
CA LYS A 45 7.89 7.47 11.09
C LYS A 45 6.99 7.79 9.90
N LEU A 46 5.74 7.37 9.92
CA LEU A 46 4.76 7.66 8.87
C LEU A 46 4.35 9.14 8.88
N GLU A 47 4.09 9.70 10.05
CA GLU A 47 3.78 11.12 10.24
C GLU A 47 4.95 12.01 9.81
N ALA A 48 6.19 11.59 10.11
CA ALA A 48 7.40 12.28 9.65
C ALA A 48 7.64 12.16 8.13
N ASN A 49 6.97 11.24 7.43
CA ASN A 49 7.16 10.98 6.00
C ASN A 49 5.84 11.07 5.22
N THR A 50 5.37 12.28 4.98
CA THR A 50 4.12 12.56 4.23
C THR A 50 4.07 11.88 2.86
N ASN A 51 5.21 11.76 2.15
CA ASN A 51 5.29 11.07 0.86
C ASN A 51 4.98 9.57 0.94
N LYS A 52 5.44 8.90 2.01
CA LYS A 52 5.16 7.47 2.24
C LYS A 52 3.70 7.28 2.61
N LEU A 53 3.15 8.17 3.43
CA LEU A 53 1.75 8.19 3.81
C LEU A 53 0.81 8.35 2.61
N TRP A 54 1.14 9.24 1.67
CA TRP A 54 0.40 9.38 0.42
C TRP A 54 0.42 8.09 -0.41
N SER A 55 1.57 7.43 -0.48
CA SER A 55 1.70 6.17 -1.22
C SER A 55 0.85 5.05 -0.61
N LEU A 56 0.82 4.95 0.72
CA LEU A 56 -0.03 3.99 1.44
C LEU A 56 -1.51 4.30 1.25
N ASN A 57 -1.89 5.58 1.25
CA ASN A 57 -3.25 6.00 0.96
C ASN A 57 -3.70 5.56 -0.44
N GLU A 58 -2.82 5.67 -1.45
CA GLU A 58 -3.15 5.23 -2.80
C GLU A 58 -3.28 3.70 -2.89
N MET A 59 -2.45 2.95 -2.17
CA MET A 59 -2.59 1.49 -2.08
C MET A 59 -3.96 1.11 -1.48
N GLU A 60 -4.32 1.74 -0.36
CA GLU A 60 -5.63 1.56 0.30
C GLU A 60 -6.79 1.95 -0.63
N ARG A 61 -6.69 3.12 -1.29
CA ARG A 61 -7.73 3.62 -2.21
C ARG A 61 -7.99 2.67 -3.35
N THR A 62 -6.97 1.96 -3.81
CA THR A 62 -7.12 0.95 -4.87
C THR A 62 -7.63 -0.40 -4.36
N GLY A 63 -7.97 -0.54 -3.08
CA GLY A 63 -8.46 -1.79 -2.50
C GLY A 63 -7.36 -2.79 -2.17
N GLY A 64 -6.10 -2.34 -2.06
CA GLY A 64 -5.03 -3.12 -1.45
C GLY A 64 -5.17 -3.14 0.07
N GLU A 65 -4.44 -4.04 0.71
CA GLU A 65 -4.35 -4.15 2.17
C GLU A 65 -2.91 -3.93 2.62
N PRO A 66 -2.37 -2.69 2.50
CA PRO A 66 -1.02 -2.40 2.94
C PRO A 66 -0.89 -2.64 4.46
N ASP A 67 0.12 -3.42 4.84
CA ASP A 67 0.47 -3.68 6.23
C ASP A 67 2.00 -3.69 6.40
N VAL A 68 2.47 -3.48 7.64
CA VAL A 68 3.90 -3.50 7.94
C VAL A 68 4.35 -4.94 8.18
N VAL A 69 5.35 -5.36 7.41
CA VAL A 69 5.84 -6.75 7.44
C VAL A 69 7.24 -6.87 8.05
N GLY A 70 7.97 -5.76 8.16
CA GLY A 70 9.32 -5.79 8.68
C GLY A 70 9.90 -4.43 8.94
N PHE A 71 11.00 -4.43 9.69
CA PHE A 71 11.83 -3.27 9.95
C PHE A 71 13.28 -3.60 9.61
N ASP A 72 13.84 -2.87 8.66
CA ASP A 72 15.25 -2.98 8.36
C ASP A 72 16.06 -2.13 9.35
N LYS A 73 16.76 -2.80 10.26
CA LYS A 73 17.60 -2.15 11.29
C LYS A 73 18.81 -1.43 10.70
N LYS A 74 19.27 -1.79 9.50
CA LYS A 74 20.44 -1.16 8.86
C LYS A 74 20.11 0.22 8.33
N THR A 75 18.94 0.37 7.73
CA THR A 75 18.44 1.62 7.14
C THR A 75 17.52 2.39 8.07
N GLY A 76 16.98 1.74 9.10
CA GLY A 76 15.98 2.32 10.00
C GLY A 76 14.63 2.53 9.33
N GLU A 77 14.32 1.73 8.32
CA GLU A 77 13.11 1.84 7.50
C GLU A 77 12.11 0.70 7.77
N TYR A 78 10.82 1.05 7.70
CA TYR A 78 9.73 0.08 7.75
C TYR A 78 9.37 -0.38 6.34
N ILE A 79 9.17 -1.69 6.21
CA ILE A 79 8.79 -2.35 4.96
C ILE A 79 7.28 -2.58 5.00
N PHE A 80 6.59 -2.00 4.02
CA PHE A 80 5.16 -2.18 3.81
C PHE A 80 4.93 -3.09 2.61
N TYR A 81 4.00 -4.03 2.75
CA TYR A 81 3.56 -4.91 1.68
C TYR A 81 2.04 -4.89 1.58
N ASP A 82 1.53 -4.97 0.36
CA ASP A 82 0.13 -5.25 0.12
C ASP A 82 -0.13 -6.72 0.48
N CYS A 83 -0.88 -6.93 1.56
CA CYS A 83 -1.22 -8.25 2.08
C CYS A 83 -2.59 -8.74 1.59
N SER A 84 -3.17 -8.09 0.57
CA SER A 84 -4.40 -8.56 -0.03
C SER A 84 -4.19 -9.95 -0.62
N ALA A 85 -5.10 -10.88 -0.29
CA ALA A 85 -5.06 -12.25 -0.80
C ALA A 85 -5.03 -12.30 -2.33
N GLU A 86 -5.50 -11.23 -2.99
CA GLU A 86 -5.81 -11.28 -4.40
C GLU A 86 -5.86 -9.84 -4.99
N SER A 87 -5.11 -9.54 -6.06
CA SER A 87 -4.91 -8.16 -6.56
C SER A 87 -6.23 -7.41 -6.84
N PRO A 88 -6.32 -6.08 -6.68
CA PRO A 88 -7.60 -5.38 -6.81
C PRO A 88 -8.34 -5.60 -8.16
N VAL A 89 -9.67 -5.58 -8.09
CA VAL A 89 -10.56 -5.68 -9.27
C VAL A 89 -10.20 -4.59 -10.27
N GLY A 90 -9.98 -4.96 -11.54
CA GLY A 90 -9.54 -4.05 -12.61
C GLY A 90 -8.04 -4.07 -12.93
N ARG A 91 -7.18 -4.61 -12.05
CA ARG A 91 -5.76 -4.91 -12.39
C ARG A 91 -5.50 -6.38 -12.71
N ARG A 92 -6.41 -7.27 -12.35
CA ARG A 92 -6.34 -8.66 -12.79
C ARG A 92 -6.69 -8.73 -14.27
N ASN A 93 -6.06 -9.66 -14.99
CA ASN A 93 -6.42 -10.01 -16.37
C ASN A 93 -6.11 -8.97 -17.47
N VAL A 94 -5.26 -7.96 -17.19
CA VAL A 94 -4.78 -7.05 -18.25
C VAL A 94 -3.80 -7.81 -19.14
N CYS A 95 -4.24 -8.14 -20.34
CA CYS A 95 -3.40 -8.69 -21.41
C CYS A 95 -2.98 -7.52 -22.30
N TYR A 96 -1.69 -7.24 -22.38
CA TYR A 96 -1.16 -6.19 -23.25
C TYR A 96 -1.11 -6.60 -24.73
N ASP A 97 -1.37 -7.89 -25.01
CA ASP A 97 -1.38 -8.45 -26.35
C ASP A 97 -2.75 -8.26 -27.00
N ARG A 98 -2.77 -7.66 -28.20
CA ARG A 98 -4.02 -7.27 -28.86
C ARG A 98 -4.82 -8.49 -29.34
N GLU A 99 -4.16 -9.54 -29.82
CA GLU A 99 -4.83 -10.80 -30.22
C GLU A 99 -5.35 -11.57 -28.99
N GLY A 100 -4.61 -11.52 -27.89
CA GLY A 100 -5.04 -12.08 -26.60
C GLY A 100 -6.22 -11.35 -25.97
N LEU A 101 -6.41 -10.07 -26.27
CA LEU A 101 -7.52 -9.24 -25.77
C LEU A 101 -8.82 -9.50 -26.55
N GLU A 102 -8.75 -9.59 -27.89
CA GLU A 102 -9.94 -9.76 -28.74
C GLU A 102 -10.55 -11.17 -28.66
N SER A 103 -9.74 -12.18 -28.37
CA SER A 103 -10.17 -13.58 -28.26
C SER A 103 -10.94 -13.92 -26.97
N ARG A 104 -11.05 -12.99 -26.01
CA ARG A 104 -11.76 -13.23 -24.74
C ARG A 104 -13.27 -13.04 -24.84
N LYS A 105 -14.02 -13.99 -24.27
CA LYS A 105 -15.49 -13.97 -24.16
C LYS A 105 -16.02 -13.32 -22.86
N ALA A 106 -15.18 -13.11 -21.83
CA ALA A 106 -15.55 -12.49 -20.55
C ALA A 106 -14.41 -11.64 -19.95
N HIS A 107 -14.75 -10.62 -19.16
CA HIS A 107 -13.83 -9.63 -18.54
C HIS A 107 -12.95 -8.86 -19.54
N LYS A 108 -13.55 -8.29 -20.58
CA LYS A 108 -12.87 -7.27 -21.39
C LYS A 108 -12.72 -5.99 -20.55
N PRO A 109 -11.51 -5.41 -20.44
CA PRO A 109 -11.37 -4.10 -19.82
C PRO A 109 -12.04 -3.06 -20.73
N GLU A 110 -13.01 -2.32 -20.20
CA GLU A 110 -13.53 -1.11 -20.86
C GLU A 110 -12.45 -0.03 -20.82
N ASN A 111 -12.22 0.60 -21.98
CA ASN A 111 -11.21 1.63 -22.20
C ASN A 111 -11.91 2.92 -22.59
#